data_AF-A0A7V9K5Z7-F1
#
_entry.id   AF-A0A7V9K5Z7-F1
#
_cell.length_a   1.000
_cell.length_b   1.000
_cell.length_c   1.000
_cell.angle_alpha   90.00
_cell.angle_beta   90.00
_cell.angle_gamma   90.00
#
_symmetry.space_group_name_H-M   'P 1'
#
loop_
_entity.id
_entity.type
_entity.pdbx_description
1 polymer ?
#
loop_
_entity_poly.entity_id
_entity_poly.type
_entity_poly.pdbx_seq_one_letter_code
_entity_poly.pdbx_strand_id
1 'polypeptide(L)' 'MAEPRRLAELTTLRVGGPAVDAVEATEESVLVEAVAAADAEGVP' A
#
# COMPACT_ATOMS: atom_id res chain seq x y z
N MET A 1 6.85 12.42 10.94
CA MET A 1 5.86 11.80 10.05
C MET A 1 6.65 11.25 8.88
N ALA A 2 6.59 9.95 8.61
CA ALA A 2 7.28 9.37 7.46
C ALA A 2 6.69 9.97 6.16
N GLU A 3 7.52 10.24 5.15
CA GLU A 3 7.02 10.72 3.87
C GLU A 3 6.17 9.60 3.22
N PRO A 4 4.94 9.90 2.76
CA PRO A 4 4.09 8.90 2.12
C PRO A 4 4.72 8.40 0.82
N ARG A 5 4.71 7.07 0.62
CA ARG A 5 5.33 6.43 -0.56
C ARG A 5 4.63 6.88 -1.84
N ARG A 6 5.40 7.32 -2.84
CA ARG A 6 4.85 7.82 -4.12
C ARG A 6 4.68 6.68 -5.11
N LEU A 7 3.48 6.51 -5.66
CA LEU A 7 3.22 5.45 -6.66
C LEU A 7 4.04 5.65 -7.95
N ALA A 8 4.44 6.88 -8.27
CA ALA A 8 5.38 7.16 -9.36
C ALA A 8 6.73 6.46 -9.22
N GLU A 9 7.15 6.07 -8.01
CA GLU A 9 8.42 5.35 -7.77
C GLU A 9 8.27 3.84 -8.01
N LEU A 10 7.04 3.33 -8.01
CA LEU A 10 6.72 1.91 -8.12
C LEU A 10 6.16 1.53 -9.50
N THR A 11 6.00 2.50 -10.41
CA THR A 11 5.44 2.30 -11.75
C THR A 11 6.46 2.63 -12.84
N THR A 12 6.48 1.83 -13.92
CA THR A 12 7.39 2.05 -15.05
C THR A 12 7.11 3.35 -15.81
N LEU A 13 5.84 3.77 -15.86
CA LEU A 13 5.42 5.05 -16.44
C LEU A 13 5.73 6.26 -15.55
N ARG A 14 6.17 6.03 -14.30
CA ARG A 14 6.41 7.07 -13.29
C ARG A 14 5.20 7.96 -13.02
N VAL A 15 4.02 7.35 -12.95
CA VAL A 15 2.76 8.04 -12.68
C VAL A 15 2.21 7.59 -11.34
N GLY A 16 1.66 8.55 -10.58
CA GLY A 16 0.91 8.29 -9.35
C GLY A 16 1.39 9.13 -8.17
N GLY A 17 0.43 9.67 -7.42
CA GLY A 17 0.67 10.51 -6.25
C GLY A 17 1.08 9.72 -5.00
N PRO A 18 1.05 10.36 -3.82
CA PRO A 18 1.26 9.67 -2.56
C PRO A 18 0.14 8.65 -2.31
N ALA A 19 0.52 7.43 -1.93
CA ALA A 19 -0.43 6.45 -1.41
C ALA A 19 -0.88 6.86 0.00
N VAL A 20 -2.16 6.60 0.33
CA VAL A 20 -2.69 6.81 1.69
C VAL A 20 -2.04 5.82 2.65
N ASP A 21 -1.91 4.58 2.22
CA ASP A 21 -1.12 3.54 2.87
C ASP A 21 -0.45 2.65 1.82
N ALA A 22 0.70 2.07 2.15
CA ALA A 22 1.46 1.19 1.26
C ALA A 22 2.20 0.11 2.05
N VAL A 23 1.75 -1.14 1.87
CA VAL A 23 2.34 -2.32 2.51
C VAL A 23 3.20 -3.10 1.52
N GLU A 24 4.44 -3.41 1.89
CA GLU A 24 5.30 -4.31 1.13
C GLU A 24 5.23 -5.71 1.76
N ALA A 25 4.60 -6.65 1.08
CA ALA A 25 4.44 -8.02 1.54
C ALA A 25 5.40 -8.95 0.80
N THR A 26 6.30 -9.60 1.55
CA THR A 26 7.20 -10.66 1.05
C THR A 26 6.76 -12.06 1.49
N GLU A 27 5.71 -12.14 2.31
CA GLU A 27 5.12 -13.36 2.83
C GLU A 27 3.61 -13.30 2.68
N GLU A 28 2.98 -14.46 2.47
CA GLU A 28 1.53 -14.57 2.24
C GLU A 28 0.70 -14.08 3.44
N SER A 29 1.14 -14.39 4.66
CA SER A 29 0.50 -13.96 5.90
C SER A 29 0.34 -12.43 5.97
N VAL A 30 1.39 -11.70 5.61
CA VAL A 30 1.39 -10.22 5.61
C VAL A 30 0.36 -9.67 4.62
N LEU A 31 0.21 -10.30 3.46
CA LEU A 31 -0.80 -9.91 2.47
C LEU A 31 -2.22 -10.15 3.00
N VAL A 32 -2.48 -11.31 3.60
CA VAL A 32 -3.80 -11.65 4.16
C VAL A 32 -4.17 -10.70 5.30
N GLU A 33 -3.24 -10.42 6.20
CA GLU A 33 -3.45 -9.50 7.32
C GLU A 33 -3.76 -8.07 6.84
N ALA A 34 -3.03 -7.57 5.84
CA ALA A 34 -3.26 -6.24 5.28
C ALA A 34 -4.67 -6.10 4.67
N VAL A 35 -5.12 -7.10 3.90
CA VAL A 35 -6.46 -7.10 3.30
C VAL A 35 -7.54 -7.20 4.37
N ALA A 36 -7.39 -8.10 5.34
CA ALA A 36 -8.37 -8.27 6.41
C ALA A 36 -8.53 -6.99 7.26
N ALA A 37 -7.43 -6.26 7.50
CA ALA A 37 -7.48 -4.97 8.19
C ALA A 37 -8.21 -3.91 7.36
N ALA A 38 -7.89 -3.76 6.08
CA ALA A 38 -8.57 -2.82 5.19
C ALA A 38 -10.08 -3.08 5.11
N ASP A 39 -10.49 -4.35 5.01
CA ASP A 39 -11.90 -4.77 5.04
C ASP A 39 -12.58 -4.41 6.37
N ALA A 40 -11.91 -4.66 7.50
CA ALA A 40 -12.45 -4.35 8.83
C ALA A 40 -12.61 -2.84 9.05
N GLU A 41 -11.74 -2.03 8.45
CA GLU A 41 -11.76 -0.57 8.50
C GLU A 41 -12.69 0.04 7.42
N GLY A 42 -13.13 -0.76 6.45
CA GLY A 42 -13.97 -0.31 5.35
C GLY A 42 -13.24 0.66 4.41
N VAL A 43 -11.91 0.52 4.29
CA VAL A 43 -11.07 1.34 3.42
C VAL A 43 -10.67 0.57 2.17
N PRO A 44 -10.58 1.26 1.01
CA PRO A 44 -10.11 0.66 -0.24
C PRO A 44 -8.59 0.42 -0.26
#